data_AF-A0A849T9X0-F1
#
_entry.id   AF-A0A849T9X0-F1
#
_cell.length_a   1.000
_cell.length_b   1.000
_cell.length_c   1.000
_cell.angle_alpha   90.00
_cell.angle_beta   90.00
_cell.angle_gamma   90.00
#
_symmetry.space_group_name_H-M   'P 1'
#
loop_
_entity.id
_entity.type
_entity.pdbx_description
1 polymer ?
#
loop_
_entity_poly.entity_id
_entity_poly.type
_entity_poly.pdbx_seq_one_letter_code
_entity_poly.pdbx_strand_id
1 'polypeptide(L)' 'MQIVSIYKFKNPESADDALEALWRRLCGGFERSAGSEIWITSFCDDVYLAGQICQSLGGVAK' A
#
# COMPACT_ATOMS: atom_id res chain seq x y z
N MET A 1 -4.39 3.36 -15.75
CA MET A 1 -3.91 3.18 -14.38
C MET A 1 -3.07 1.93 -14.35
N GLN A 2 -1.77 2.03 -14.04
CA GLN A 2 -0.85 0.89 -14.01
C GLN A 2 -0.41 0.64 -12.57
N ILE A 3 -0.51 -0.60 -12.11
CA ILE A 3 0.00 -1.02 -10.81
C ILE A 3 1.52 -1.20 -10.94
N VAL A 4 2.28 -0.54 -10.08
CA VAL A 4 3.75 -0.57 -10.05
C VAL A 4 4.29 -1.42 -8.91
N SER A 5 3.51 -1.63 -7.85
CA SER A 5 3.89 -2.50 -6.73
C SER A 5 2.65 -3.05 -6.03
N ILE A 6 2.74 -4.29 -5.56
CA ILE A 6 1.67 -4.95 -4.80
C ILE A 6 2.25 -5.41 -3.47
N TYR A 7 1.58 -5.05 -2.38
CA TYR A 7 1.94 -5.47 -1.03
C TYR A 7 0.84 -6.32 -0.44
N LYS A 8 1.19 -7.55 -0.04
CA LYS A 8 0.28 -8.48 0.61
C LYS A 8 0.53 -8.53 2.11
N PHE A 9 -0.54 -8.34 2.87
CA PHE A 9 -0.57 -8.41 4.32
C PHE A 9 -1.15 -9.75 4.75
N LYS A 10 -0.78 -10.18 5.96
CA LYS A 10 -1.25 -11.44 6.55
C LYS A 10 -2.74 -11.38 6.91
N ASN A 11 -3.20 -10.21 7.34
CA ASN A 11 -4.54 -9.96 7.84
C ASN A 11 -5.12 -8.71 7.15
N PRO A 12 -6.45 -8.65 6.94
CA PRO A 12 -7.10 -7.48 6.35
C PRO A 12 -6.93 -6.22 7.22
N GLU A 13 -6.96 -6.36 8.55
CA GLU A 13 -6.75 -5.25 9.49
C GLU A 13 -5.40 -4.56 9.29
N SER A 14 -4.31 -5.33 9.11
CA SER A 14 -2.99 -4.76 8.83
C SER A 14 -2.91 -4.02 7.49
N ALA A 15 -3.72 -4.45 6.51
CA ALA A 15 -3.84 -3.73 5.25
C ALA A 15 -4.63 -2.41 5.44
N ASP A 16 -5.62 -2.37 6.33
CA ASP A 16 -6.33 -1.14 6.68
C ASP A 16 -5.42 -0.15 7.42
N ASP A 17 -4.66 -0.62 8.40
CA ASP A 17 -3.67 0.22 9.12
C ASP A 17 -2.63 0.80 8.15
N ALA A 18 -2.14 0.00 7.21
CA ALA A 18 -1.21 0.46 6.19
C ALA A 18 -1.85 1.45 5.22
N LEU A 19 -3.10 1.23 4.81
CA LEU A 19 -3.83 2.15 3.97
C LEU A 19 -4.04 3.50 4.66
N GLU A 20 -4.38 3.50 5.95
CA GLU A 20 -4.51 4.73 6.74
C GLU A 20 -3.18 5.46 6.87
N ALA A 21 -2.08 4.73 7.13
CA ALA A 21 -0.74 5.31 7.21
C ALA A 21 -0.29 5.93 5.87
N LEU A 22 -0.67 5.32 4.75
CA LEU A 22 -0.44 5.88 3.40
C LEU A 22 -1.22 7.17 3.22
N TRP A 23 -2.53 7.19 3.51
CA TRP A 23 -3.37 8.40 3.39
C TRP A 23 -2.91 9.57 4.26
N ARG A 24 -2.29 9.30 5.41
CA ARG A 24 -1.74 10.35 6.28
C ARG A 24 -0.47 10.99 5.72
N ARG A 25 0.25 10.31 4.82
CA ARG A 25 1.58 10.74 4.34
C ARG A 25 1.60 11.06 2.84
N LEU A 26 0.66 10.56 2.08
CA LEU A 26 0.63 10.63 0.62
C LEU A 26 -0.75 11.06 0.13
N CYS A 27 -0.78 11.75 -1.01
CA CYS A 27 -2.01 12.32 -1.59
C CYS A 27 -2.83 11.33 -2.43
N GLY A 28 -2.38 10.08 -2.59
CA GLY A 28 -3.10 9.03 -3.31
C GLY A 28 -2.19 8.17 -4.20
N GLY A 29 -2.82 7.50 -5.18
CA GLY A 29 -2.12 6.58 -6.09
C GLY A 29 -1.92 5.18 -5.50
N PHE A 30 -2.66 4.83 -4.46
CA PHE A 30 -2.71 3.50 -3.87
C PHE A 30 -4.16 3.12 -3.59
N GLU A 31 -4.47 1.84 -3.71
CA GLU A 31 -5.81 1.29 -3.47
C GLU A 31 -5.70 -0.04 -2.73
N ARG A 32 -6.73 -0.36 -1.97
CA ARG A 32 -6.85 -1.66 -1.32
C ARG A 32 -7.71 -2.57 -2.20
N SER A 33 -7.19 -3.75 -2.52
CA SER A 33 -8.00 -4.81 -3.15
C SER A 33 -8.86 -5.51 -2.08
N ALA A 34 -9.97 -6.14 -2.48
CA ALA A 34 -10.99 -6.73 -1.58
C ALA A 34 -10.50 -7.77 -0.55
N GLY A 35 -9.20 -8.08 -0.52
CA GLY A 35 -8.54 -8.89 0.49
C GLY A 35 -7.58 -8.08 1.38
N SER A 36 -6.38 -8.63 1.54
CA SER A 36 -5.29 -8.08 2.36
C SER A 36 -4.17 -7.55 1.48
N GLU A 37 -4.49 -6.98 0.33
CA GLU A 37 -3.51 -6.48 -0.64
C GLU A 37 -3.69 -4.98 -0.85
N ILE A 38 -2.56 -4.25 -0.87
CA ILE A 38 -2.49 -2.84 -1.27
C ILE A 38 -1.76 -2.77 -2.60
N TRP A 39 -2.39 -2.13 -3.57
CA TRP A 39 -1.85 -1.89 -4.90
C TRP A 39 -1.40 -0.44 -4.98
N ILE A 40 -0.12 -0.24 -5.28
CA ILE A 40 0.45 1.08 -5.52
C ILE A 40 0.53 1.25 -7.03
N THR A 41 0.07 2.40 -7.50
CA THR A 41 -0.01 2.72 -8.92
C THR A 41 1.03 3.76 -9.32
N SER A 42 1.23 3.90 -10.62
CA SER A 42 2.11 4.91 -11.21
C SER A 42 1.72 6.35 -10.89
N PHE A 43 0.54 6.59 -10.31
CA PHE A 43 0.09 7.90 -9.87
C PHE A 43 0.47 8.23 -8.42
N CYS A 44 1.10 7.31 -7.71
CA CYS A 44 1.59 7.57 -6.37
C CYS A 44 2.75 8.56 -6.44
N ASP A 45 2.67 9.64 -5.66
CA ASP A 45 3.67 10.70 -5.60
C ASP A 45 5.05 10.17 -5.17
N ASP A 46 5.06 9.24 -4.21
CA ASP A 46 6.27 8.58 -3.74
C ASP A 46 6.03 7.08 -3.52
N VAL A 47 6.32 6.30 -4.56
CA VAL A 47 6.21 4.83 -4.56
C VAL A 47 7.18 4.19 -3.54
N TYR A 48 8.34 4.80 -3.32
CA TYR A 48 9.37 4.25 -2.43
C TYR A 48 8.92 4.38 -0.97
N LEU A 49 8.49 5.58 -0.57
CA LEU A 49 7.93 5.81 0.76
C LEU A 49 6.69 4.94 1.00
N ALA A 50 5.81 4.84 0.01
CA ALA A 50 4.63 3.99 0.09
C ALA A 50 5.02 2.51 0.33
N GLY A 51 6.05 2.03 -0.36
CA GLY A 51 6.62 0.70 -0.14
C GLY A 51 7.20 0.50 1.26
N GLN A 52 7.94 1.48 1.78
CA GLN A 52 8.48 1.42 3.14
C GLN A 52 7.39 1.38 4.20
N ILE A 53 6.31 2.16 4.04
CA ILE A 53 5.15 2.14 4.94
C ILE A 53 4.51 0.75 4.96
N CYS A 54 4.25 0.18 3.78
CA CYS A 54 3.69 -1.16 3.67
C CYS A 54 4.58 -2.20 4.34
N GLN A 55 5.89 -2.20 4.06
CA GLN A 55 6.84 -3.15 4.66
C GLN A 55 6.95 -3.00 6.18
N SER A 56 6.98 -1.76 6.69
CA SER A 56 7.05 -1.49 8.13
C SER A 56 5.83 -2.02 8.89
N LEU A 57 4.69 -2.16 8.22
CA LEU A 57 3.44 -2.68 8.78
C LEU A 57 3.21 -4.16 8.44
N GLY A 58 4.25 -4.85 7.96
CA GLY A 58 4.21 -6.30 7.70
C GLY A 58 3.71 -6.67 6.30
N GLY A 59 3.59 -5.71 5.39
CA GLY A 59 3.28 -5.95 3.99
C GLY A 59 4.48 -6.54 3.24
N VAL A 60 4.27 -7.66 2.56
CA VAL A 60 5.30 -8.32 1.75
C VAL A 60 5.08 -7.95 0.29
N ALA A 61 6.13 -7.43 -0.36
CA ALA A 61 6.09 -7.14 -1.79
C ALA A 61 5.93 -8.44 -2.61
N LYS A 62 5.05 -8.41 -3.59
CA LYS A 62 4.73 -9.54 -4.48
C LYS A 62 5.20 -9.27 -5.90
#